data_AF-A0A845D4V0-F1
#
_entry.id   AF-A0A845D4V0-F1
#
_cell.length_a   1.000
_cell.length_b   1.000
_cell.length_c   1.000
_cell.angle_alpha   90.00
_cell.angle_beta   90.00
_cell.angle_gamma   90.00
#
_symmetry.space_group_name_H-M   'P 1'
#
loop_
_entity.id
_entity.type
_entity.pdbx_description
1 polymer ?
#
loop_
_entity_poly.entity_id
_entity_poly.type
_entity_poly.pdbx_seq_one_letter_code
_entity_poly.pdbx_strand_id
1 'polypeptide(L)'
;MKLLNDPQMQDFITNGYVTVKAPFTPAFHETVRAQAEEIFTTQGNPGNHILPAIPQLADLFSHPAVTGALTSILGPGYAMHAHRHCHLTPPRESAQRHHQDSYEDDQNVRHHRTRWAMAFYYPQDVTLEMGPTSVLPASQYYTSRDQAEKQQEVRLCGEAGTVTIVHYDLWHRATTNRSHRNRFMMKFLFCRMQEPTAPSWNCTNPSWSQSVNGEELPQLWRSVWNWHAGYKVSHHREDASNPGPRAPGSENGSDVTGPTLSEAGRLEQVYRLARRGEQGSAELAKRLAQEAVELLDHNQAARHTNPSQLHSNFGLSAQGAAAVPFLLESLESADWPLRAAAADTLGDIGFPASHAVPHLLDCLDDDSEWVRRNAAEALGNIAALSLAKIGPHAKSASSCLQTAQNDTNLYVRENARLALARICAN
;
A
#
# COMPACT_ATOMS: atom_id res chain seq x y z
N MET A 1 -1.51 15.89 -19.07
CA MET A 1 -0.98 15.20 -17.89
C MET A 1 0.20 14.32 -18.32
N LYS A 2 1.31 14.28 -17.58
CA LYS A 2 2.48 13.44 -17.94
C LYS A 2 2.43 12.15 -17.12
N LEU A 3 1.90 11.08 -17.69
CA LEU A 3 1.83 9.76 -17.05
C LEU A 3 3.20 9.07 -17.05
N LEU A 4 3.39 8.13 -16.13
CA LEU A 4 4.53 7.21 -16.14
C LEU A 4 4.44 6.28 -17.34
N ASN A 5 5.58 5.80 -17.84
CA ASN A 5 5.65 4.75 -18.86
C ASN A 5 5.86 3.36 -18.23
N ASP A 6 5.88 2.30 -19.05
CA ASP A 6 6.06 0.92 -18.57
C ASP A 6 7.32 0.76 -17.70
N PRO A 7 8.53 1.17 -18.13
CA PRO A 7 9.73 1.07 -17.28
C PRO A 7 9.61 1.79 -15.94
N GLN A 8 9.00 2.98 -15.90
CA GLN A 8 8.83 3.74 -14.66
C GLN A 8 7.85 3.06 -13.69
N MET A 9 6.78 2.44 -14.22
CA MET A 9 5.86 1.67 -13.38
C MET A 9 6.48 0.37 -12.88
N GLN A 10 7.26 -0.33 -13.72
CA GLN A 10 8.01 -1.52 -13.29
C GLN A 10 9.03 -1.15 -12.21
N ASP A 11 9.78 -0.06 -12.40
CA ASP A 11 10.73 0.47 -11.41
C ASP A 11 10.04 0.85 -10.10
N PHE A 12 8.87 1.51 -10.15
CA PHE A 12 8.09 1.80 -8.95
C PHE A 12 7.64 0.52 -8.22
N ILE A 13 7.19 -0.51 -8.93
CA ILE A 13 6.77 -1.78 -8.31
C ILE A 13 7.95 -2.52 -7.68
N THR A 14 9.11 -2.49 -8.34
CA THR A 14 10.32 -3.15 -7.85
C THR A 14 10.93 -2.37 -6.68
N ASN A 15 11.18 -1.08 -6.85
CA ASN A 15 11.96 -0.26 -5.92
C ASN A 15 11.10 0.53 -4.92
N GLY A 16 9.80 0.66 -5.16
CA GLY A 16 8.85 1.30 -4.27
C GLY A 16 8.83 2.83 -4.33
N TYR A 17 9.51 3.48 -5.28
CA TYR A 17 9.46 4.94 -5.42
C TYR A 17 9.67 5.44 -6.85
N VAL A 18 9.23 6.67 -7.10
CA VAL A 18 9.51 7.43 -8.31
C VAL A 18 9.74 8.90 -7.96
N THR A 19 10.72 9.53 -8.58
CA THR A 19 11.00 10.96 -8.39
C THR A 19 10.54 11.74 -9.62
N VAL A 20 9.74 12.78 -9.38
CA VAL A 20 9.32 13.75 -10.39
C VAL A 20 9.72 15.15 -9.96
N LYS A 21 9.88 16.03 -10.95
CA LYS A 21 10.11 17.45 -10.71
C LYS A 21 8.84 18.21 -11.08
N ALA A 22 8.35 19.03 -10.15
CA ALA A 22 7.32 20.02 -10.45
C ALA A 22 8.04 21.30 -10.93
N PRO A 23 8.00 21.66 -12.24
CA PRO A 23 8.70 22.80 -12.80
C PRO A 23 8.05 24.14 -12.42
N PHE A 24 8.01 24.46 -11.13
CA PHE A 24 7.78 25.82 -10.66
C PHE A 24 9.10 26.60 -10.63
N THR A 25 9.01 27.92 -10.48
CA THR A 25 10.20 28.77 -10.41
C THR A 25 10.94 28.56 -9.08
N PRO A 26 12.25 28.83 -9.02
CA PRO A 26 12.99 28.82 -7.75
C PRO A 26 12.34 29.71 -6.67
N ALA A 27 11.76 30.85 -7.06
CA ALA A 27 11.07 31.76 -6.17
C ALA A 27 9.81 31.15 -5.52
N PHE A 28 9.09 30.28 -6.23
CA PHE A 28 7.95 29.56 -5.68
C PHE A 28 8.39 28.64 -4.53
N HIS A 29 9.43 27.83 -4.76
CA HIS A 29 9.92 26.89 -3.75
C HIS A 29 10.51 27.62 -2.54
N GLU A 30 11.25 28.71 -2.78
CA GLU A 30 11.78 29.56 -1.71
C GLU A 30 10.66 30.21 -0.87
N THR A 31 9.55 30.62 -1.50
CA THR A 31 8.38 31.14 -0.77
C THR A 31 7.80 30.07 0.15
N VAL A 32 7.62 28.84 -0.34
CA VAL A 32 7.15 27.72 0.49
C VAL A 32 8.09 27.44 1.65
N ARG A 33 9.41 27.44 1.39
CA ARG A 33 10.44 27.23 2.42
C ARG A 33 10.39 28.34 3.49
N ALA A 34 10.30 29.60 3.08
CA ALA A 34 10.26 30.74 3.97
C ALA A 34 9.02 30.73 4.87
N GLN A 35 7.85 30.41 4.31
CA GLN A 35 6.61 30.26 5.09
C GLN A 35 6.72 29.11 6.10
N ALA A 36 7.28 27.97 5.70
CA ALA A 36 7.52 26.85 6.63
C ALA A 36 8.45 27.25 7.78
N GLU A 37 9.55 27.94 7.50
CA GLU A 37 10.47 28.46 8.51
C GLU A 37 9.78 29.42 9.49
N GLU A 38 8.98 30.36 8.97
CA GLU A 38 8.22 31.31 9.78
C GLU A 38 7.21 30.60 10.69
N ILE A 39 6.44 29.64 10.17
CA ILE A 39 5.48 28.85 10.94
C ILE A 39 6.19 28.10 12.07
N PHE A 40 7.28 27.39 11.77
CA PHE A 40 8.02 26.66 12.80
C PHE A 40 8.61 27.58 13.87
N THR A 41 9.10 28.76 13.48
CA THR A 41 9.70 29.72 14.40
C THR A 41 8.66 30.39 15.30
N THR A 42 7.46 30.68 14.77
CA THR A 42 6.43 31.47 15.46
C THR A 42 5.38 30.62 16.17
N GLN A 43 5.06 29.44 15.64
CA GLN A 43 3.94 28.60 16.08
C GLN A 43 4.36 27.16 16.43
N GLY A 44 5.57 26.73 16.03
CA GLY A 44 6.01 25.34 16.17
C GLY A 44 5.53 24.44 15.03
N ASN A 45 5.49 23.13 15.26
CA ASN A 45 5.11 22.16 14.22
C ASN A 45 3.60 22.28 13.89
N PRO A 46 3.22 22.62 12.65
CA PRO A 46 1.81 22.82 12.29
C PRO A 46 1.01 21.52 12.13
N GLY A 47 1.67 20.35 12.17
CA GLY A 47 1.03 19.06 11.91
C GLY A 47 0.24 19.06 10.60
N ASN A 48 -1.02 18.64 10.66
CA ASN A 48 -1.91 18.58 9.49
C ASN A 48 -2.28 19.97 8.93
N HIS A 49 -2.08 21.06 9.68
CA HIS A 49 -2.40 22.42 9.24
C HIS A 49 -1.40 22.99 8.21
N ILE A 50 -0.33 22.26 7.86
CA ILE A 50 0.66 22.75 6.88
C ILE A 50 0.05 23.07 5.51
N LEU A 51 -0.91 22.27 5.02
CA LEU A 51 -1.52 22.49 3.71
C LEU A 51 -2.34 23.80 3.65
N PRO A 52 -3.29 24.06 4.56
CA PRO A 52 -3.98 25.35 4.58
C PRO A 52 -3.07 26.52 4.96
N ALA A 53 -2.00 26.30 5.72
CA ALA A 53 -1.05 27.36 6.09
C ALA A 53 -0.12 27.79 4.95
N ILE A 54 0.14 26.92 3.97
CA ILE A 54 0.98 27.19 2.79
C ILE A 54 0.17 26.84 1.53
N PRO A 55 -0.67 27.76 1.02
CA PRO A 55 -1.58 27.48 -0.09
C PRO A 55 -0.90 26.98 -1.38
N GLN A 56 0.34 27.38 -1.63
CA GLN A 56 1.15 26.94 -2.78
C GLN A 56 1.33 25.42 -2.84
N LEU A 57 1.21 24.71 -1.71
CA LEU A 57 1.25 23.25 -1.70
C LEU A 57 0.08 22.64 -2.48
N ALA A 58 -1.08 23.30 -2.53
CA ALA A 58 -2.19 22.86 -3.38
C ALA A 58 -1.84 22.97 -4.88
N ASP A 59 -1.16 24.04 -5.29
CA ASP A 59 -0.69 24.22 -6.66
C ASP A 59 0.34 23.14 -7.05
N LEU A 60 1.26 22.83 -6.13
CA LEU A 60 2.27 21.79 -6.31
C LEU A 60 1.63 20.43 -6.63
N PHE A 61 0.67 19.99 -5.83
CA PHE A 61 0.01 18.69 -6.01
C PHE A 61 -1.00 18.65 -7.15
N SER A 62 -1.41 19.82 -7.64
CA SER A 62 -2.23 19.97 -8.85
C SER A 62 -1.39 20.07 -10.14
N HIS A 63 -0.06 20.13 -10.02
CA HIS A 63 0.82 20.24 -11.18
C HIS A 63 0.79 18.97 -12.04
N PRO A 64 0.67 19.05 -13.39
CA PRO A 64 0.49 17.90 -14.27
C PRO A 64 1.54 16.78 -14.21
N ALA A 65 2.76 17.11 -13.75
CA ALA A 65 3.83 16.12 -13.52
C ALA A 65 3.59 15.30 -12.24
N VAL A 66 3.14 15.94 -11.16
CA VAL A 66 2.85 15.29 -9.87
C VAL A 66 1.54 14.52 -9.97
N THR A 67 0.49 15.16 -10.48
CA THR A 67 -0.81 14.50 -10.71
C THR A 67 -0.68 13.33 -11.69
N GLY A 68 0.17 13.44 -12.72
CA GLY A 68 0.38 12.36 -13.67
C GLY A 68 1.06 11.13 -13.07
N ALA A 69 2.06 11.34 -12.20
CA ALA A 69 2.70 10.24 -11.49
C ALA A 69 1.78 9.61 -10.44
N LEU A 70 1.06 10.41 -9.64
CA LEU A 70 0.07 9.91 -8.68
C LEU A 70 -1.06 9.15 -9.39
N THR A 71 -1.58 9.66 -10.52
CA THR A 71 -2.60 8.97 -11.32
C THR A 71 -2.11 7.63 -11.85
N SER A 72 -0.85 7.57 -12.30
CA SER A 72 -0.26 6.32 -12.81
C SER A 72 -0.15 5.24 -11.73
N ILE A 73 0.09 5.65 -10.47
CA ILE A 73 0.31 4.75 -9.33
C ILE A 73 -1.00 4.40 -8.61
N LEU A 74 -1.85 5.38 -8.34
CA LEU A 74 -3.07 5.22 -7.52
C LEU A 74 -4.35 5.13 -8.34
N GLY A 75 -4.25 5.27 -9.67
CA GLY A 75 -5.40 5.35 -10.56
C GLY A 75 -6.04 6.74 -10.59
N PRO A 76 -6.97 6.96 -11.52
CA PRO A 76 -7.78 8.19 -11.54
C PRO A 76 -8.64 8.29 -10.28
N GLY A 77 -8.98 9.52 -9.88
CA GLY A 77 -9.86 9.76 -8.74
C GLY A 77 -9.23 9.43 -7.36
N TYR A 78 -7.91 9.25 -7.30
CA TYR A 78 -7.20 9.16 -6.02
C TYR A 78 -7.51 10.38 -5.13
N ALA A 79 -7.47 10.19 -3.81
CA ALA A 79 -7.69 11.27 -2.85
C ALA A 79 -6.40 11.60 -2.09
N MET A 80 -6.17 12.88 -1.82
CA MET A 80 -5.15 13.29 -0.83
C MET A 80 -5.72 13.09 0.56
N HIS A 81 -5.05 12.28 1.36
CA HIS A 81 -5.48 11.97 2.72
C HIS A 81 -5.34 13.19 3.64
N ALA A 82 -6.12 13.21 4.73
CA ALA A 82 -6.10 14.31 5.69
C ALA A 82 -4.76 14.44 6.43
N HIS A 83 -4.06 13.31 6.58
CA HIS A 83 -2.78 13.21 7.26
C HIS A 83 -1.61 13.64 6.38
N ARG A 84 -0.77 14.48 6.96
CA ARG A 84 0.41 15.08 6.33
C ARG A 84 1.34 15.60 7.42
N HIS A 85 2.62 15.74 7.11
CA HIS A 85 3.60 16.20 8.10
C HIS A 85 4.68 17.05 7.45
N CYS A 86 5.04 18.16 8.10
CA CYS A 86 6.21 18.94 7.73
C CYS A 86 7.37 18.53 8.64
N HIS A 87 8.37 17.85 8.09
CA HIS A 87 9.56 17.46 8.82
C HIS A 87 10.59 18.59 8.76
N LEU A 88 10.89 19.19 9.91
CA LEU A 88 12.05 20.04 10.12
C LEU A 88 13.21 19.19 10.65
N THR A 89 14.35 19.22 9.97
CA THR A 89 15.61 18.61 10.42
C THR A 89 16.65 19.71 10.61
N PRO A 90 16.89 20.16 11.85
CA PRO A 90 17.87 21.20 12.16
C PRO A 90 19.32 20.77 11.88
N PRO A 91 20.27 21.71 11.79
CA PRO A 91 21.69 21.39 11.78
C PRO A 91 22.08 20.48 12.95
N ARG A 92 22.92 19.48 12.66
CA ARG A 92 23.45 18.47 13.61
C ARG A 92 22.41 17.50 14.17
N GLU A 93 21.18 17.54 13.67
CA GLU A 93 20.15 16.56 14.05
C GLU A 93 20.61 15.15 13.67
N SER A 94 20.49 14.23 14.63
CA SER A 94 20.92 12.84 14.47
C SER A 94 19.99 12.06 13.54
N ALA A 95 20.51 11.00 12.92
CA ALA A 95 19.69 10.20 12.02
C ALA A 95 18.65 9.39 12.80
N GLN A 96 17.48 9.20 12.18
CA GLN A 96 16.49 8.24 12.64
C GLN A 96 16.94 6.81 12.32
N ARG A 97 16.24 5.83 12.92
CA ARG A 97 16.28 4.44 12.46
C ARG A 97 15.33 4.26 11.27
N HIS A 98 15.59 3.26 10.42
CA HIS A 98 14.64 2.86 9.40
C HIS A 98 13.32 2.43 10.05
N HIS A 99 12.23 2.91 9.46
CA HIS A 99 10.87 2.61 9.87
C HIS A 99 9.95 2.59 8.65
N GLN A 100 8.80 1.97 8.83
CA GLN A 100 7.61 2.21 8.03
C GLN A 100 6.73 3.20 8.78
N ASP A 101 5.93 3.97 8.05
CA ASP A 101 4.94 4.82 8.68
C ASP A 101 3.85 3.97 9.35
N SER A 102 3.25 4.53 10.40
CA SER A 102 1.97 4.09 10.95
C SER A 102 1.00 5.25 10.88
N TYR A 103 -0.23 4.99 10.45
CA TYR A 103 -1.27 6.00 10.43
C TYR A 103 -2.09 5.86 11.71
N GLU A 104 -1.98 6.81 12.64
CA GLU A 104 -2.88 6.96 13.80
C GLU A 104 -3.21 5.65 14.55
N ASP A 105 -2.23 4.75 14.68
CA ASP A 105 -2.38 3.39 15.25
C ASP A 105 -3.35 2.45 14.50
N ASP A 106 -3.81 2.81 13.30
CA ASP A 106 -4.43 1.90 12.34
C ASP A 106 -3.36 0.99 11.73
N GLN A 107 -3.51 -0.30 12.03
CA GLN A 107 -2.56 -1.34 11.66
C GLN A 107 -2.96 -2.01 10.34
N ASN A 108 -4.11 -1.63 9.75
CA ASN A 108 -4.66 -2.28 8.56
C ASN A 108 -4.28 -1.62 7.23
N VAL A 109 -3.48 -0.55 7.23
CA VAL A 109 -3.16 0.18 5.98
C VAL A 109 -2.07 -0.50 5.11
N ARG A 110 -1.44 -1.56 5.60
CA ARG A 110 -0.27 -2.20 4.95
C ARG A 110 -0.69 -3.31 4.00
N HIS A 111 -0.45 -3.09 2.71
CA HIS A 111 -0.77 -4.07 1.66
C HIS A 111 0.32 -4.09 0.59
N HIS A 112 0.55 -5.27 -0.01
CA HIS A 112 1.38 -5.35 -1.22
C HIS A 112 0.73 -4.64 -2.42
N ARG A 113 -0.60 -4.50 -2.41
CA ARG A 113 -1.34 -3.71 -3.39
C ARG A 113 -1.14 -2.24 -3.09
N THR A 114 -0.81 -1.44 -4.11
CA THR A 114 -0.58 0.01 -3.96
C THR A 114 -1.90 0.77 -3.79
N ARG A 115 -2.50 0.63 -2.61
CA ARG A 115 -3.69 1.37 -2.16
C ARG A 115 -3.34 2.73 -1.58
N TRP A 116 -2.13 2.86 -1.06
CA TRP A 116 -1.62 4.08 -0.46
C TRP A 116 -0.25 4.43 -1.03
N ALA A 117 0.02 5.73 -1.13
CA ALA A 117 1.33 6.26 -1.44
C ALA A 117 1.60 7.51 -0.61
N MET A 118 2.87 7.85 -0.45
CA MET A 118 3.29 9.11 0.14
C MET A 118 4.05 9.94 -0.88
N ALA A 119 4.00 11.25 -0.77
CA ALA A 119 4.86 12.15 -1.51
C ALA A 119 5.75 12.95 -0.56
N PHE A 120 7.06 12.92 -0.81
CA PHE A 120 8.06 13.71 -0.13
C PHE A 120 8.46 14.88 -1.01
N TYR A 121 8.16 16.10 -0.57
CA TYR A 121 8.49 17.32 -1.28
C TYR A 121 9.60 18.10 -0.58
N TYR A 122 10.60 18.52 -1.34
CA TYR A 122 11.63 19.46 -0.89
C TYR A 122 11.41 20.86 -1.49
N PRO A 123 11.17 21.88 -0.65
CA PRO A 123 11.08 23.27 -1.09
C PRO A 123 12.45 23.94 -1.29
N GLN A 124 13.53 23.16 -1.21
CA GLN A 124 14.91 23.61 -1.20
C GLN A 124 15.80 22.55 -1.85
N ASP A 125 16.98 22.95 -2.31
CA ASP A 125 18.01 21.99 -2.69
C ASP A 125 18.41 21.16 -1.47
N VAL A 126 18.50 19.85 -1.66
CA VAL A 126 18.90 18.89 -0.62
C VAL A 126 20.06 18.05 -1.15
N THR A 127 21.22 18.29 -0.58
CA THR A 127 22.44 17.50 -0.81
C THR A 127 22.58 16.40 0.23
N LEU A 128 23.55 15.50 0.05
CA LEU A 128 23.84 14.43 1.02
C LEU A 128 24.14 14.98 2.43
N GLU A 129 24.80 16.13 2.52
CA GLU A 129 25.15 16.76 3.80
C GLU A 129 23.94 17.39 4.51
N MET A 130 22.84 17.65 3.81
CA MET A 130 21.65 18.28 4.40
C MET A 130 20.71 17.31 5.11
N GLY A 131 21.08 16.02 5.20
CA GLY A 131 20.26 15.00 5.84
C GLY A 131 19.01 14.64 5.02
N PRO A 132 19.14 14.25 3.74
CA PRO A 132 18.00 13.83 2.94
C PRO A 132 17.27 12.67 3.59
N THR A 133 15.99 12.51 3.26
CA THR A 133 15.30 11.26 3.51
C THR A 133 16.02 10.15 2.74
N SER A 134 16.23 9.01 3.38
CA SER A 134 16.72 7.81 2.72
C SER A 134 15.66 6.73 2.68
N VAL A 135 15.76 5.87 1.67
CA VAL A 135 14.85 4.74 1.45
C VAL A 135 15.67 3.47 1.28
N LEU A 136 15.04 2.34 1.56
CA LEU A 136 15.52 0.99 1.26
C LEU A 136 14.68 0.47 0.09
N PRO A 137 15.15 0.55 -1.17
CA PRO A 137 14.40 0.07 -2.31
C PRO A 137 13.97 -1.39 -2.16
N ALA A 138 12.83 -1.76 -2.75
CA ALA A 138 12.24 -3.11 -2.68
C ALA A 138 11.78 -3.59 -1.29
N SER A 139 11.91 -2.77 -0.25
CA SER A 139 11.55 -3.13 1.11
C SER A 139 10.07 -3.02 1.44
N GLN A 140 9.25 -2.44 0.57
CA GLN A 140 7.82 -2.19 0.82
C GLN A 140 6.98 -3.47 1.03
N TYR A 141 7.53 -4.63 0.70
CA TYR A 141 6.89 -5.94 0.88
C TYR A 141 7.35 -6.65 2.17
N TYR A 142 8.32 -6.09 2.89
CA TYR A 142 8.85 -6.69 4.12
C TYR A 142 8.25 -6.02 5.34
N THR A 143 7.89 -6.85 6.32
CA THR A 143 7.40 -6.44 7.63
C THR A 143 8.54 -6.37 8.65
N SER A 144 9.65 -7.08 8.43
CA SER A 144 10.80 -7.06 9.33
C SER A 144 11.86 -6.04 8.92
N ARG A 145 12.32 -5.23 9.88
CA ARG A 145 13.44 -4.30 9.66
C ARG A 145 14.71 -5.04 9.26
N ASP A 146 14.97 -6.19 9.86
CA ASP A 146 16.19 -6.98 9.62
C ASP A 146 16.26 -7.50 8.17
N GLN A 147 15.11 -7.80 7.54
CA GLN A 147 15.06 -8.11 6.12
C GLN A 147 15.20 -6.84 5.27
N ALA A 148 14.51 -5.76 5.63
CA ALA A 148 14.57 -4.49 4.90
C ALA A 148 15.99 -3.91 4.85
N GLU A 149 16.74 -3.93 5.97
CA GLU A 149 18.09 -3.35 6.07
C GLU A 149 19.16 -4.14 5.29
N LYS A 150 18.81 -5.28 4.68
CA LYS A 150 19.66 -5.97 3.69
C LYS A 150 19.69 -5.24 2.34
N GLN A 151 18.69 -4.41 2.06
CA GLN A 151 18.60 -3.65 0.82
C GLN A 151 19.61 -2.49 0.82
N GLN A 152 20.08 -2.11 -0.37
CA GLN A 152 21.01 -1.00 -0.51
C GLN A 152 20.30 0.34 -0.24
N GLU A 153 20.72 1.06 0.80
CA GLU A 153 20.15 2.37 1.12
C GLU A 153 20.42 3.42 0.03
N VAL A 154 19.37 4.13 -0.38
CA VAL A 154 19.43 5.23 -1.35
C VAL A 154 19.05 6.55 -0.67
N ARG A 155 19.83 7.61 -0.92
CA ARG A 155 19.58 8.96 -0.40
C ARG A 155 18.81 9.79 -1.42
N LEU A 156 17.61 10.23 -1.06
CA LEU A 156 16.76 11.06 -1.91
C LEU A 156 17.25 12.51 -1.86
N CYS A 157 18.30 12.81 -2.62
CA CYS A 157 18.76 14.17 -2.90
C CYS A 157 18.01 14.77 -4.09
N GLY A 158 18.00 16.09 -4.19
CA GLY A 158 17.39 16.75 -5.33
C GLY A 158 17.41 18.26 -5.20
N GLU A 159 17.12 18.95 -6.30
CA GLU A 159 16.91 20.39 -6.32
C GLU A 159 15.56 20.75 -5.68
N ALA A 160 15.37 22.01 -5.32
CA ALA A 160 14.08 22.55 -4.93
C ALA A 160 13.01 22.20 -5.97
N GLY A 161 11.84 21.72 -5.53
CA GLY A 161 10.80 21.24 -6.45
C GLY A 161 10.81 19.73 -6.71
N THR A 162 11.78 19.01 -6.14
CA THR A 162 11.80 17.55 -6.17
C THR A 162 10.64 16.99 -5.35
N VAL A 163 9.85 16.12 -5.97
CA VAL A 163 8.78 15.34 -5.34
C VAL A 163 9.06 13.87 -5.57
N THR A 164 9.37 13.13 -4.50
CA THR A 164 9.50 11.67 -4.57
C THR A 164 8.21 11.04 -4.05
N ILE A 165 7.53 10.30 -4.90
CA ILE A 165 6.36 9.49 -4.54
C ILE A 165 6.88 8.11 -4.15
N VAL A 166 6.54 7.64 -2.97
CA VAL A 166 6.95 6.34 -2.41
C VAL A 166 5.72 5.49 -2.12
N HIS A 167 5.86 4.17 -2.23
CA HIS A 167 4.92 3.22 -1.66
C HIS A 167 4.78 3.49 -0.17
N TYR A 168 3.56 3.38 0.36
CA TYR A 168 3.28 3.69 1.76
C TYR A 168 4.18 2.90 2.73
N ASP A 169 4.35 1.60 2.46
CA ASP A 169 5.16 0.69 3.27
C ASP A 169 6.67 0.72 2.96
N LEU A 170 7.16 1.63 2.12
CA LEU A 170 8.59 1.68 1.82
C LEU A 170 9.38 2.08 3.07
N TRP A 171 10.36 1.26 3.49
CA TRP A 171 11.18 1.58 4.64
C TRP A 171 12.05 2.80 4.35
N HIS A 172 12.02 3.75 5.28
CA HIS A 172 12.70 5.02 5.12
C HIS A 172 13.15 5.60 6.45
N ARG A 173 13.96 6.66 6.40
CA ARG A 173 14.37 7.44 7.57
C ARG A 173 14.85 8.84 7.20
N ALA A 174 14.81 9.76 8.16
CA ALA A 174 15.61 10.97 8.08
C ALA A 174 17.08 10.66 8.41
N THR A 175 17.99 11.28 7.66
CA THR A 175 19.44 11.10 7.86
C THR A 175 20.06 12.33 8.50
N THR A 176 21.28 12.20 9.02
CA THR A 176 21.93 13.28 9.76
C THR A 176 22.11 14.53 8.90
N ASN A 177 21.64 15.67 9.40
CA ASN A 177 21.91 16.96 8.77
C ASN A 177 23.25 17.49 9.27
N ARG A 178 24.30 17.39 8.45
CA ARG A 178 25.65 17.89 8.72
C ARG A 178 25.87 19.32 8.21
N SER A 179 24.88 19.86 7.49
CA SER A 179 24.92 21.22 6.98
C SER A 179 24.68 22.26 8.08
N HIS A 180 24.75 23.53 7.70
CA HIS A 180 24.50 24.68 8.58
C HIS A 180 23.08 25.26 8.43
N ARG A 181 22.18 24.58 7.72
CA ARG A 181 20.82 25.07 7.43
C ARG A 181 19.75 24.06 7.84
N ASN A 182 18.58 24.56 8.20
CA ASN A 182 17.38 23.75 8.39
C ASN A 182 17.00 23.01 7.10
N ARG A 183 16.60 21.74 7.21
CA ARG A 183 16.04 20.96 6.10
C ARG A 183 14.56 20.70 6.32
N PHE A 184 13.73 21.23 5.42
CA PHE A 184 12.31 20.91 5.36
C PHE A 184 12.04 19.79 4.35
N MET A 185 11.22 18.83 4.76
CA MET A 185 10.60 17.84 3.88
C MET A 185 9.12 17.76 4.23
N MET A 186 8.25 17.96 3.24
CA MET A 186 6.81 17.90 3.46
C MET A 186 6.26 16.58 2.92
N LYS A 187 5.69 15.80 3.82
CA LYS A 187 5.10 14.48 3.57
C LYS A 187 3.59 14.60 3.43
N PHE A 188 3.04 14.03 2.37
CA PHE A 188 1.61 13.96 2.09
C PHE A 188 1.20 12.53 1.76
N LEU A 189 0.06 12.08 2.28
CA LEU A 189 -0.49 10.76 2.00
C LEU A 189 -1.58 10.84 0.94
N PHE A 190 -1.69 9.78 0.14
CA PHE A 190 -2.69 9.65 -0.91
C PHE A 190 -3.25 8.24 -0.90
N CYS A 191 -4.54 8.10 -1.14
CA CYS A 191 -5.23 6.82 -1.21
C CYS A 191 -5.90 6.62 -2.57
N ARG A 192 -5.81 5.38 -3.06
CA ARG A 192 -6.56 4.85 -4.18
C ARG A 192 -8.02 4.72 -3.77
N MET A 193 -8.91 5.25 -4.60
CA MET A 193 -10.35 5.21 -4.36
C MET A 193 -11.08 4.15 -5.19
N GLN A 194 -10.38 3.53 -6.16
CA GLN A 194 -10.96 2.54 -7.08
C GLN A 194 -9.95 1.45 -7.43
N GLU A 195 -10.42 0.21 -7.48
CA GLU A 195 -9.66 -0.93 -8.01
C GLU A 195 -9.29 -0.71 -9.49
N PRO A 196 -8.07 -1.08 -9.93
CA PRO A 196 -7.72 -0.97 -11.33
C PRO A 196 -8.58 -1.88 -12.21
N THR A 197 -9.22 -1.31 -13.23
CA THR A 197 -9.92 -2.06 -14.29
C THR A 197 -9.14 -2.10 -15.61
N ALA A 198 -8.14 -1.23 -15.73
CA ALA A 198 -7.22 -1.08 -16.87
C ALA A 198 -5.97 -0.32 -16.38
N PRO A 199 -4.85 -0.33 -17.14
CA PRO A 199 -3.69 0.49 -16.83
C PRO A 199 -4.04 1.98 -16.71
N SER A 200 -3.53 2.64 -15.68
CA SER A 200 -3.69 4.09 -15.44
C SER A 200 -2.45 4.92 -15.80
N TRP A 201 -1.42 4.26 -16.34
CA TRP A 201 -0.20 4.86 -16.87
C TRP A 201 -0.15 4.73 -18.41
N ASN A 202 0.89 5.28 -19.04
CA ASN A 202 1.11 5.12 -20.48
C ASN A 202 1.63 3.70 -20.79
N CYS A 203 0.71 2.74 -20.83
CA CYS A 203 1.02 1.33 -21.04
C CYS A 203 1.10 0.98 -22.53
N THR A 204 2.26 0.48 -22.96
CA THR A 204 2.51 -0.01 -24.33
C THR A 204 2.71 -1.51 -24.37
N ASN A 205 3.25 -2.08 -23.29
CA ASN A 205 3.37 -3.53 -23.10
C ASN A 205 2.71 -3.93 -21.78
N PRO A 206 1.52 -4.54 -21.82
CA PRO A 206 0.82 -4.96 -20.60
C PRO A 206 1.46 -6.19 -19.92
N SER A 207 2.53 -6.77 -20.48
CA SER A 207 3.25 -7.89 -19.88
C SER A 207 4.40 -7.40 -19.00
N TRP A 208 4.60 -8.07 -17.86
CA TRP A 208 5.83 -7.91 -17.09
C TRP A 208 7.03 -8.35 -17.93
N SER A 209 7.97 -7.43 -18.17
CA SER A 209 9.12 -7.64 -19.08
C SER A 209 10.47 -7.63 -18.38
N GLN A 210 10.52 -7.34 -17.07
CA GLN A 210 11.77 -7.44 -16.31
C GLN A 210 12.07 -8.91 -16.04
N SER A 211 13.21 -9.36 -16.57
CA SER A 211 13.93 -10.53 -16.10
C SER A 211 15.36 -10.07 -15.82
N VAL A 212 15.58 -9.46 -14.68
CA VAL A 212 16.93 -9.15 -14.22
C VAL A 212 17.50 -10.42 -13.57
N ASN A 213 18.77 -10.73 -13.79
CA ASN A 213 19.41 -11.79 -13.01
C ASN A 213 19.51 -11.32 -11.54
N GLY A 214 18.98 -12.10 -10.59
CA GLY A 214 19.03 -11.77 -9.15
C GLY A 214 17.76 -11.16 -8.56
N GLU A 215 16.60 -11.25 -9.23
CA GLU A 215 15.32 -10.82 -8.67
C GLU A 215 14.98 -11.61 -7.40
N GLU A 216 14.74 -10.88 -6.30
CA GLU A 216 14.40 -11.47 -5.00
C GLU A 216 12.92 -11.90 -4.94
N LEU A 217 12.01 -11.18 -5.62
CA LEU A 217 10.55 -11.36 -5.52
C LEU A 217 9.80 -11.35 -6.89
N PRO A 218 10.23 -12.13 -7.89
CA PRO A 218 9.70 -12.05 -9.26
C PRO A 218 8.21 -12.37 -9.38
N GLN A 219 7.67 -13.33 -8.61
CA GLN A 219 6.24 -13.65 -8.72
C GLN A 219 5.35 -12.59 -8.05
N LEU A 220 5.84 -11.99 -6.95
CA LEU A 220 5.17 -10.89 -6.28
C LEU A 220 5.06 -9.69 -7.22
N TRP A 221 6.16 -9.23 -7.80
CA TRP A 221 6.17 -8.05 -8.68
C TRP A 221 5.26 -8.25 -9.90
N ARG A 222 5.29 -9.44 -10.50
CA ARG A 222 4.35 -9.80 -11.58
C ARG A 222 2.89 -9.76 -11.12
N SER A 223 2.59 -10.24 -9.93
CA SER A 223 1.23 -10.17 -9.36
C SER A 223 0.78 -8.72 -9.15
N VAL A 224 1.66 -7.86 -8.61
CA VAL A 224 1.37 -6.43 -8.40
C VAL A 224 1.18 -5.69 -9.74
N TRP A 225 2.03 -5.97 -10.73
CA TRP A 225 1.89 -5.44 -12.10
C TRP A 225 0.56 -5.84 -12.74
N ASN A 226 0.19 -7.11 -12.67
CA ASN A 226 -1.06 -7.62 -13.22
C ASN A 226 -2.28 -6.96 -12.58
N TRP A 227 -2.22 -6.66 -11.28
CA TRP A 227 -3.28 -5.93 -10.60
C TRP A 227 -3.37 -4.48 -11.06
N HIS A 228 -2.25 -3.76 -11.17
CA HIS A 228 -2.25 -2.40 -11.74
C HIS A 228 -2.78 -2.37 -13.18
N ALA A 229 -2.50 -3.40 -13.98
CA ALA A 229 -3.04 -3.55 -15.33
C ALA A 229 -4.56 -3.84 -15.36
N GLY A 230 -5.14 -4.23 -14.22
CA GLY A 230 -6.56 -4.48 -14.03
C GLY A 230 -7.01 -5.90 -14.39
N TYR A 231 -8.10 -6.32 -13.74
CA TYR A 231 -8.56 -7.72 -13.73
C TYR A 231 -8.88 -8.31 -15.12
N LYS A 232 -9.33 -7.49 -16.09
CA LYS A 232 -9.64 -7.96 -17.44
C LYS A 232 -8.40 -8.34 -18.25
N VAL A 233 -7.25 -7.74 -17.93
CA VAL A 233 -5.98 -7.99 -18.60
C VAL A 233 -5.28 -9.20 -17.98
N SER A 234 -5.47 -9.45 -16.68
CA SER A 234 -4.85 -10.57 -15.96
C SER A 234 -5.46 -11.95 -16.31
N HIS A 235 -6.79 -12.06 -16.44
CA HIS A 235 -7.47 -13.35 -16.67
C HIS A 235 -7.18 -14.00 -18.05
N HIS A 236 -6.74 -13.23 -19.05
CA HIS A 236 -6.42 -13.76 -20.39
C HIS A 236 -4.99 -14.31 -20.52
N ARG A 237 -4.18 -14.30 -19.45
CA ARG A 237 -2.72 -14.51 -19.54
C ARG A 237 -2.16 -15.59 -18.62
N GLU A 238 -3.01 -16.31 -17.91
CA GLU A 238 -2.60 -17.42 -17.06
C GLU A 238 -2.31 -18.66 -17.89
N ASP A 239 -1.13 -18.68 -18.51
CA ASP A 239 -0.52 -19.96 -18.88
C ASP A 239 0.03 -20.58 -17.59
N ALA A 240 -0.78 -21.45 -16.97
CA ALA A 240 -0.42 -22.24 -15.79
C ALA A 240 0.82 -23.13 -16.02
N SER A 241 1.28 -23.28 -17.28
CA SER A 241 2.39 -24.16 -17.65
C SER A 241 3.80 -23.57 -17.46
N ASN A 242 3.95 -22.25 -17.26
CA ASN A 242 5.28 -21.63 -17.09
C ASN A 242 5.42 -20.90 -15.74
N PRO A 243 6.02 -21.52 -14.70
CA PRO A 243 6.16 -20.94 -13.36
C PRO A 243 7.13 -19.75 -13.26
N GLY A 244 7.73 -19.30 -14.37
CA GLY A 244 8.65 -18.17 -14.42
C GLY A 244 10.00 -18.45 -13.74
N PRO A 245 10.96 -17.52 -13.84
CA PRO A 245 12.29 -17.67 -13.24
C PRO A 245 12.20 -17.79 -11.72
N ARG A 246 13.07 -18.60 -11.09
CA ARG A 246 13.16 -18.80 -9.64
C ARG A 246 14.08 -17.77 -8.98
N ALA A 247 13.68 -17.26 -7.82
CA ALA A 247 14.56 -16.47 -6.97
C ALA A 247 15.74 -17.33 -6.46
N PRO A 248 16.94 -16.77 -6.27
CA PRO A 248 18.06 -17.48 -5.67
C PRO A 248 17.69 -17.99 -4.26
N GLY A 249 17.89 -19.29 -4.00
CA GLY A 249 17.62 -19.90 -2.70
C GLY A 249 16.21 -20.47 -2.49
N SER A 250 15.34 -20.50 -3.51
CA SER A 250 14.05 -21.20 -3.40
C SER A 250 14.26 -22.73 -3.44
N GLU A 251 14.16 -23.42 -2.30
CA GLU A 251 14.33 -24.88 -2.24
C GLU A 251 13.19 -25.65 -2.93
N ASN A 252 13.48 -26.87 -3.41
CA ASN A 252 12.49 -27.83 -3.88
C ASN A 252 11.82 -28.51 -2.66
N GLY A 253 11.11 -27.75 -1.84
CA GLY A 253 10.45 -28.26 -0.64
C GLY A 253 8.94 -28.07 -0.70
N SER A 254 8.20 -29.06 -0.21
CA SER A 254 6.78 -28.92 0.18
C SER A 254 6.59 -28.06 1.43
N ASP A 255 7.67 -27.55 2.01
CA ASP A 255 7.66 -26.71 3.20
C ASP A 255 7.58 -25.24 2.77
N VAL A 256 6.35 -24.80 2.52
CA VAL A 256 5.99 -23.52 1.88
C VAL A 256 6.28 -22.32 2.80
N THR A 257 6.47 -22.57 4.08
CA THR A 257 6.36 -21.57 5.16
C THR A 257 7.13 -21.97 6.42
N GLY A 258 8.02 -22.96 6.35
CA GLY A 258 8.80 -23.41 7.50
C GLY A 258 9.54 -22.24 8.18
N PRO A 259 9.74 -22.29 9.51
CA PRO A 259 10.34 -21.21 10.29
C PRO A 259 11.79 -20.89 9.89
N THR A 260 12.40 -21.73 9.05
CA THR A 260 13.77 -21.61 8.55
C THR A 260 13.90 -20.72 7.31
N LEU A 261 12.81 -20.43 6.61
CA LEU A 261 12.84 -19.56 5.43
C LEU A 261 13.05 -18.10 5.81
N SER A 262 13.78 -17.34 4.97
CA SER A 262 13.77 -15.87 5.05
C SER A 262 12.37 -15.34 4.71
N GLU A 263 12.06 -14.11 5.15
CA GLU A 263 10.79 -13.46 4.81
C GLU A 263 10.59 -13.38 3.29
N ALA A 264 11.63 -13.00 2.54
CA ALA A 264 11.61 -13.00 1.08
C ALA A 264 11.32 -14.39 0.49
N GLY A 265 11.94 -15.44 1.04
CA GLY A 265 11.68 -16.82 0.63
C GLY A 265 10.24 -17.26 0.86
N ARG A 266 9.64 -16.92 2.01
CA ARG A 266 8.23 -17.19 2.30
C ARG A 266 7.30 -16.48 1.32
N LEU A 267 7.53 -15.19 1.07
CA LEU A 267 6.71 -14.41 0.14
C LEU A 267 6.75 -15.00 -1.27
N GLU A 268 7.94 -15.28 -1.79
CA GLU A 268 8.09 -15.87 -3.12
C GLU A 268 7.38 -17.23 -3.23
N GLN A 269 7.42 -18.07 -2.19
CA GLN A 269 6.74 -19.36 -2.19
C GLN A 269 5.21 -19.22 -2.17
N VAL A 270 4.67 -18.31 -1.37
CA VAL A 270 3.22 -18.01 -1.33
C VAL A 270 2.73 -17.54 -2.71
N TYR A 271 3.44 -16.61 -3.36
CA TYR A 271 3.08 -16.16 -4.71
C TYR A 271 3.28 -17.24 -5.79
N ARG A 272 4.17 -18.21 -5.59
CA ARG A 272 4.30 -19.37 -6.48
C ARG A 272 3.16 -20.37 -6.32
N LEU A 273 2.75 -20.66 -5.10
CA LEU A 273 1.56 -21.50 -4.86
C LEU A 273 0.33 -20.86 -5.47
N ALA A 274 0.23 -19.54 -5.41
CA ALA A 274 -0.83 -18.77 -6.04
C ALA A 274 -0.92 -18.95 -7.58
N ARG A 275 0.03 -19.64 -8.21
CA ARG A 275 0.01 -19.95 -9.64
C ARG A 275 -0.37 -21.40 -9.94
N ARG A 276 -0.67 -22.20 -8.93
CA ARG A 276 -1.07 -23.62 -9.08
C ARG A 276 -2.60 -23.81 -9.16
N GLY A 277 -3.35 -22.74 -9.44
CA GLY A 277 -4.81 -22.77 -9.54
C GLY A 277 -5.48 -23.23 -8.25
N GLU A 278 -6.54 -24.02 -8.37
CA GLU A 278 -7.36 -24.50 -7.25
C GLU A 278 -6.56 -25.29 -6.20
N GLN A 279 -5.64 -26.16 -6.63
CA GLN A 279 -4.76 -26.89 -5.70
C GLN A 279 -3.89 -25.95 -4.87
N GLY A 280 -3.37 -24.88 -5.50
CA GLY A 280 -2.63 -23.84 -4.79
C GLY A 280 -3.50 -23.08 -3.79
N SER A 281 -4.75 -22.79 -4.15
CA SER A 281 -5.71 -22.09 -3.29
C SER A 281 -6.09 -22.93 -2.07
N ALA A 282 -6.34 -24.22 -2.25
CA ALA A 282 -6.64 -25.14 -1.15
C ALA A 282 -5.46 -25.24 -0.15
N GLU A 283 -4.23 -25.37 -0.65
CA GLU A 283 -3.04 -25.43 0.20
C GLU A 283 -2.83 -24.12 0.97
N LEU A 284 -2.96 -22.98 0.28
CA LEU A 284 -2.85 -21.65 0.92
C LEU A 284 -3.95 -21.42 1.96
N ALA A 285 -5.18 -21.87 1.73
CA ALA A 285 -6.28 -21.74 2.70
C ALA A 285 -6.04 -22.60 3.95
N LYS A 286 -5.54 -23.83 3.77
CA LYS A 286 -5.12 -24.67 4.90
C LYS A 286 -3.99 -24.00 5.69
N ARG A 287 -3.02 -23.42 5.01
CA ARG A 287 -1.91 -22.71 5.65
C ARG A 287 -2.39 -21.45 6.37
N LEU A 288 -3.32 -20.71 5.79
CA LEU A 288 -3.94 -19.54 6.39
C LEU A 288 -4.52 -19.87 7.77
N ALA A 289 -5.28 -20.96 7.87
CA ALA A 289 -5.86 -21.41 9.13
C ALA A 289 -4.80 -21.77 10.18
N GLN A 290 -3.67 -22.37 9.76
CA GLN A 290 -2.54 -22.65 10.65
C GLN A 290 -1.87 -21.37 11.14
N GLU A 291 -1.58 -20.44 10.22
CA GLU A 291 -0.93 -19.16 10.53
C GLU A 291 -1.75 -18.30 11.49
N ALA A 292 -3.08 -18.34 11.36
CA ALA A 292 -4.01 -17.63 12.23
C ALA A 292 -3.87 -18.05 13.71
N VAL A 293 -3.42 -19.28 13.98
CA VAL A 293 -3.14 -19.79 15.33
C VAL A 293 -1.68 -19.58 15.70
N GLU A 294 -0.76 -19.94 14.81
CA GLU A 294 0.69 -19.88 15.06
C GLU A 294 1.20 -18.46 15.35
N LEU A 295 0.63 -17.45 14.68
CA LEU A 295 1.12 -16.08 14.72
C LEU A 295 0.30 -15.15 15.62
N LEU A 296 -0.81 -15.62 16.20
CA LEU A 296 -1.75 -14.76 16.91
C LEU A 296 -1.09 -13.99 18.06
N ASP A 297 -0.52 -14.71 19.02
CA ASP A 297 0.10 -14.11 20.21
C ASP A 297 1.24 -13.16 19.81
N HIS A 298 2.03 -13.54 18.81
CA HIS A 298 3.11 -12.71 18.29
C HIS A 298 2.57 -11.41 17.70
N ASN A 299 1.56 -11.50 16.83
CA ASN A 299 1.04 -10.33 16.14
C ASN A 299 0.26 -9.41 17.09
N GLN A 300 -0.46 -9.95 18.09
CA GLN A 300 -1.12 -9.15 19.11
C GLN A 300 -0.13 -8.42 20.02
N ALA A 301 1.03 -9.02 20.31
CA ALA A 301 2.09 -8.39 21.10
C ALA A 301 2.91 -7.38 20.28
N ALA A 302 2.95 -7.53 18.95
CA ALA A 302 3.70 -6.66 18.07
C ALA A 302 3.03 -5.29 17.92
N ARG A 303 3.81 -4.22 18.10
CA ARG A 303 3.30 -2.86 17.91
C ARG A 303 3.08 -2.57 16.42
N HIS A 304 1.95 -1.98 16.10
CA HIS A 304 1.59 -1.57 14.74
C HIS A 304 1.56 -2.75 13.75
N THR A 305 1.08 -3.91 14.20
CA THR A 305 0.93 -5.11 13.38
C THR A 305 -0.53 -5.53 13.40
N ASN A 306 -1.14 -5.71 12.23
CA ASN A 306 -2.47 -6.31 12.15
C ASN A 306 -2.36 -7.81 12.53
N PRO A 307 -3.09 -8.30 13.56
CA PRO A 307 -3.11 -9.70 13.96
C PRO A 307 -3.57 -10.66 12.88
N SER A 308 -4.34 -10.19 11.89
CA SER A 308 -4.78 -10.97 10.74
C SER A 308 -3.89 -10.81 9.50
N GLN A 309 -2.73 -10.14 9.60
CA GLN A 309 -1.76 -10.05 8.50
C GLN A 309 -0.94 -11.35 8.43
N LEU A 310 -1.49 -12.31 7.69
CA LEU A 310 -0.91 -13.64 7.53
C LEU A 310 -0.23 -13.75 6.16
N HIS A 311 0.81 -14.58 6.05
CA HIS A 311 1.57 -14.70 4.82
C HIS A 311 0.70 -15.23 3.68
N SER A 312 -0.17 -16.20 3.98
CA SER A 312 -1.04 -16.85 3.00
C SER A 312 -2.08 -15.92 2.37
N ASN A 313 -2.45 -14.81 3.03
CA ASN A 313 -3.36 -13.78 2.50
C ASN A 313 -2.87 -13.30 1.12
N PHE A 314 -1.56 -13.05 1.00
CA PHE A 314 -0.97 -12.50 -0.22
C PHE A 314 -1.11 -13.44 -1.41
N GLY A 315 -1.00 -14.74 -1.19
CA GLY A 315 -1.13 -15.76 -2.23
C GLY A 315 -2.59 -15.96 -2.64
N LEU A 316 -3.50 -16.01 -1.66
CA LEU A 316 -4.94 -16.12 -1.91
C LEU A 316 -5.48 -14.88 -2.65
N SER A 317 -5.02 -13.68 -2.26
CA SER A 317 -5.29 -12.43 -2.99
C SER A 317 -4.75 -12.47 -4.42
N ALA A 318 -3.56 -13.02 -4.64
CA ALA A 318 -2.97 -13.16 -5.97
C ALA A 318 -3.72 -14.15 -6.88
N GLN A 319 -4.34 -15.20 -6.31
CA GLN A 319 -5.21 -16.14 -7.04
C GLN A 319 -6.52 -15.50 -7.49
N GLY A 320 -7.03 -14.51 -6.75
CA GLY A 320 -8.27 -13.84 -7.09
C GLY A 320 -9.51 -14.73 -6.90
N ALA A 321 -10.36 -14.83 -7.93
CA ALA A 321 -11.67 -15.48 -7.83
C ALA A 321 -11.61 -16.95 -7.37
N ALA A 322 -10.54 -17.68 -7.72
CA ALA A 322 -10.39 -19.10 -7.36
C ALA A 322 -10.23 -19.33 -5.84
N ALA A 323 -9.79 -18.31 -5.09
CA ALA A 323 -9.65 -18.39 -3.64
C ALA A 323 -10.97 -18.12 -2.89
N VAL A 324 -11.96 -17.50 -3.54
CA VAL A 324 -13.19 -17.02 -2.90
C VAL A 324 -13.95 -18.11 -2.14
N PRO A 325 -14.17 -19.34 -2.68
CA PRO A 325 -14.89 -20.37 -1.94
C PRO A 325 -14.23 -20.75 -0.60
N PHE A 326 -12.90 -20.87 -0.59
CA PHE A 326 -12.14 -21.20 0.64
C PHE A 326 -12.16 -20.05 1.66
N LEU A 327 -12.17 -18.81 1.18
CA LEU A 327 -12.26 -17.63 2.04
C LEU A 327 -13.66 -17.48 2.66
N LEU A 328 -14.73 -17.84 1.92
CA LEU A 328 -16.08 -17.89 2.47
C LEU A 328 -16.20 -18.92 3.61
N GLU A 329 -15.63 -20.12 3.43
CA GLU A 329 -15.55 -21.12 4.50
C GLU A 329 -14.78 -20.57 5.72
N SER A 330 -13.69 -19.82 5.47
CA SER A 330 -12.88 -19.22 6.53
C SER A 330 -13.62 -18.12 7.32
N LEU A 331 -14.61 -17.44 6.71
CA LEU A 331 -15.48 -16.49 7.42
C LEU A 331 -16.42 -17.16 8.42
N GLU A 332 -16.66 -18.47 8.29
CA GLU A 332 -17.51 -19.24 9.21
C GLU A 332 -16.73 -19.83 10.40
N SER A 333 -15.42 -19.58 10.47
CA SER A 333 -14.56 -20.10 11.53
C SER A 333 -14.96 -19.58 12.92
N ALA A 334 -14.80 -20.43 13.95
CA ALA A 334 -14.90 -19.99 15.34
C ALA A 334 -13.80 -18.99 15.72
N ASP A 335 -12.64 -19.06 15.05
CA ASP A 335 -11.48 -18.25 15.32
C ASP A 335 -11.57 -16.89 14.60
N TRP A 336 -11.76 -15.82 15.36
CA TRP A 336 -11.83 -14.46 14.81
C TRP A 336 -10.61 -14.04 13.98
N PRO A 337 -9.35 -14.48 14.25
CA PRO A 337 -8.21 -14.08 13.42
C PRO A 337 -8.33 -14.62 12.00
N LEU A 338 -8.86 -15.84 11.84
CA LEU A 338 -9.10 -16.45 10.54
C LEU A 338 -10.24 -15.74 9.80
N ARG A 339 -11.34 -15.41 10.50
CA ARG A 339 -12.43 -14.61 9.91
C ARG A 339 -11.92 -13.24 9.45
N ALA A 340 -11.12 -12.56 10.27
CA ALA A 340 -10.56 -11.25 9.95
C ALA A 340 -9.62 -11.32 8.74
N ALA A 341 -8.75 -12.33 8.67
CA ALA A 341 -7.84 -12.54 7.54
C ALA A 341 -8.60 -12.87 6.24
N ALA A 342 -9.68 -13.63 6.34
CA ALA A 342 -10.54 -13.94 5.20
C ALA A 342 -11.27 -12.70 4.68
N ALA A 343 -11.84 -11.87 5.57
CA ALA A 343 -12.49 -10.62 5.18
C ALA A 343 -11.51 -9.66 4.48
N ASP A 344 -10.30 -9.51 5.05
CA ASP A 344 -9.22 -8.71 4.46
C ASP A 344 -8.83 -9.20 3.07
N THR A 345 -8.57 -10.51 2.94
CA THR A 345 -8.17 -11.13 1.67
C THR A 345 -9.26 -10.98 0.59
N LEU A 346 -10.55 -11.12 0.95
CA LEU A 346 -11.67 -10.88 0.03
C LEU A 346 -11.71 -9.43 -0.46
N GLY A 347 -11.45 -8.48 0.44
CA GLY A 347 -11.29 -7.06 0.09
C GLY A 347 -10.13 -6.82 -0.86
N ASP A 348 -9.02 -7.51 -0.66
CA ASP A 348 -7.82 -7.40 -1.48
C ASP A 348 -7.94 -8.07 -2.85
N ILE A 349 -8.80 -9.08 -2.98
CA ILE A 349 -9.22 -9.64 -4.27
C ILE A 349 -10.07 -8.60 -5.04
N GLY A 350 -10.92 -7.84 -4.33
CA GLY A 350 -11.77 -6.81 -4.91
C GLY A 350 -12.96 -7.38 -5.69
N PHE A 351 -13.38 -6.74 -6.78
CA PHE A 351 -14.60 -7.10 -7.53
C PHE A 351 -14.79 -8.59 -7.90
N PRO A 352 -13.75 -9.37 -8.23
CA PRO A 352 -13.90 -10.82 -8.42
C PRO A 352 -14.49 -11.57 -7.21
N ALA A 353 -14.38 -11.01 -5.99
CA ALA A 353 -15.00 -11.51 -4.76
C ALA A 353 -16.41 -10.94 -4.50
N SER A 354 -17.08 -10.34 -5.49
CA SER A 354 -18.40 -9.72 -5.31
C SER A 354 -19.50 -10.64 -4.74
N HIS A 355 -19.40 -11.96 -4.94
CA HIS A 355 -20.31 -12.93 -4.32
C HIS A 355 -20.16 -13.03 -2.79
N ALA A 356 -19.06 -12.53 -2.22
CA ALA A 356 -18.83 -12.49 -0.79
C ALA A 356 -19.53 -11.31 -0.10
N VAL A 357 -20.10 -10.36 -0.85
CA VAL A 357 -20.75 -9.16 -0.26
C VAL A 357 -21.78 -9.51 0.83
N PRO A 358 -22.72 -10.46 0.66
CA PRO A 358 -23.66 -10.81 1.73
C PRO A 358 -22.96 -11.26 3.02
N HIS A 359 -21.97 -12.13 2.93
CA HIS A 359 -21.21 -12.63 4.08
C HIS A 359 -20.41 -11.51 4.76
N LEU A 360 -19.83 -10.60 3.96
CA LEU A 360 -19.13 -9.43 4.49
C LEU A 360 -20.08 -8.43 5.17
N LEU A 361 -21.35 -8.34 4.76
CA LEU A 361 -22.34 -7.54 5.46
C LEU A 361 -22.64 -8.13 6.84
N ASP A 362 -22.75 -9.45 6.95
CA ASP A 362 -22.93 -10.13 8.24
C ASP A 362 -21.72 -9.90 9.16
N CYS A 363 -20.50 -9.88 8.60
CA CYS A 363 -19.28 -9.57 9.33
C CYS A 363 -19.21 -8.15 9.90
N LEU A 364 -20.05 -7.20 9.47
CA LEU A 364 -20.14 -5.86 10.07
C LEU A 364 -20.75 -5.89 11.48
N ASP A 365 -21.38 -7.00 11.89
CA ASP A 365 -21.94 -7.20 13.22
C ASP A 365 -21.14 -8.23 14.05
N ASP A 366 -19.94 -8.63 13.60
CA ASP A 366 -19.08 -9.60 14.30
C ASP A 366 -18.62 -9.07 15.68
N ASP A 367 -18.47 -9.97 16.66
CA ASP A 367 -18.00 -9.62 18.01
C ASP A 367 -16.60 -8.98 17.99
N SER A 368 -15.72 -9.41 17.07
CA SER A 368 -14.36 -8.91 16.94
C SER A 368 -14.30 -7.63 16.09
N GLU A 369 -13.72 -6.55 16.65
CA GLU A 369 -13.52 -5.31 15.91
C GLU A 369 -12.59 -5.48 14.70
N TRP A 370 -11.71 -6.49 14.70
CA TRP A 370 -10.84 -6.82 13.57
C TRP A 370 -11.64 -7.35 12.38
N VAL A 371 -12.63 -8.21 12.65
CA VAL A 371 -13.51 -8.72 11.60
C VAL A 371 -14.36 -7.58 11.04
N ARG A 372 -14.99 -6.78 11.91
CA ARG A 372 -15.85 -5.65 11.49
C ARG A 372 -15.11 -4.63 10.64
N ARG A 373 -13.90 -4.21 11.02
CA ARG A 373 -13.15 -3.19 10.25
C ARG A 373 -12.67 -3.72 8.90
N ASN A 374 -12.26 -4.99 8.82
CA ASN A 374 -11.78 -5.60 7.58
C ASN A 374 -12.97 -5.82 6.64
N ALA A 375 -14.14 -6.20 7.17
CA ALA A 375 -15.38 -6.27 6.42
C ALA A 375 -15.79 -4.91 5.84
N ALA A 376 -15.72 -3.84 6.63
CA ALA A 376 -16.01 -2.49 6.16
C ALA A 376 -15.09 -2.07 5.01
N GLU A 377 -13.79 -2.29 5.14
CA GLU A 377 -12.82 -2.02 4.08
C GLU A 377 -13.05 -2.87 2.83
N ALA A 378 -13.28 -4.17 3.00
CA ALA A 378 -13.53 -5.11 1.92
C ALA A 378 -14.77 -4.72 1.11
N LEU A 379 -15.86 -4.35 1.78
CA LEU A 379 -17.07 -3.82 1.12
C LEU A 379 -16.75 -2.58 0.30
N GLY A 380 -15.94 -1.66 0.81
CA GLY A 380 -15.47 -0.49 0.06
C GLY A 380 -14.68 -0.85 -1.19
N ASN A 381 -13.73 -1.78 -1.08
CA ASN A 381 -12.89 -2.23 -2.19
C ASN A 381 -13.68 -2.99 -3.28
N ILE A 382 -14.62 -3.83 -2.87
CA ILE A 382 -15.46 -4.64 -3.77
C ILE A 382 -16.55 -3.78 -4.43
N ALA A 383 -17.23 -2.93 -3.66
CA ALA A 383 -18.41 -2.19 -4.11
C ALA A 383 -18.08 -0.86 -4.80
N ALA A 384 -16.84 -0.34 -4.71
CA ALA A 384 -16.42 0.85 -5.46
C ALA A 384 -16.71 0.73 -6.96
N LEU A 385 -16.62 -0.46 -7.55
CA LEU A 385 -16.88 -0.66 -8.98
C LEU A 385 -18.39 -0.72 -9.34
N SER A 386 -19.28 -0.34 -8.43
CA SER A 386 -20.62 -0.94 -8.44
C SER A 386 -21.82 -0.15 -7.89
N LEU A 387 -22.04 1.05 -8.40
CA LEU A 387 -23.42 1.53 -8.53
C LEU A 387 -24.14 0.90 -9.74
N ALA A 388 -23.39 0.42 -10.75
CA ALA A 388 -23.97 -0.13 -11.98
C ALA A 388 -24.05 -1.67 -12.05
N LYS A 389 -23.32 -2.44 -11.24
CA LYS A 389 -23.12 -3.90 -11.46
C LYS A 389 -23.63 -4.85 -10.36
N ILE A 390 -23.68 -4.43 -9.10
CA ILE A 390 -24.01 -5.26 -7.93
C ILE A 390 -25.46 -4.97 -7.44
N GLY A 391 -26.19 -4.10 -8.14
CA GLY A 391 -27.63 -3.91 -7.98
C GLY A 391 -28.05 -3.62 -6.52
N PRO A 392 -29.03 -4.35 -5.95
CA PRO A 392 -29.55 -4.08 -4.60
C PRO A 392 -28.50 -4.19 -3.49
N HIS A 393 -27.48 -5.03 -3.65
CA HIS A 393 -26.45 -5.24 -2.62
C HIS A 393 -25.57 -4.01 -2.38
N ALA A 394 -25.37 -3.13 -3.38
CA ALA A 394 -24.63 -1.88 -3.18
C ALA A 394 -25.39 -0.88 -2.28
N LYS A 395 -26.73 -0.87 -2.38
CA LYS A 395 -27.58 -0.08 -1.47
C LYS A 395 -27.54 -0.64 -0.06
N SER A 396 -27.62 -1.96 0.10
CA SER A 396 -27.47 -2.61 1.39
C SER A 396 -26.11 -2.32 2.01
N ALA A 397 -25.02 -2.45 1.25
CA ALA A 397 -23.67 -2.11 1.72
C ALA A 397 -23.57 -0.65 2.16
N SER A 398 -24.10 0.29 1.38
CA SER A 398 -24.13 1.70 1.76
C SER A 398 -24.89 1.93 3.07
N SER A 399 -26.05 1.28 3.25
CA SER A 399 -26.85 1.39 4.47
C SER A 399 -26.14 0.79 5.69
N CYS A 400 -25.56 -0.40 5.57
CA CYS A 400 -24.85 -1.05 6.68
C CYS A 400 -23.57 -0.29 7.04
N LEU A 401 -22.83 0.22 6.06
CA LEU A 401 -21.66 1.08 6.31
C LEU A 401 -22.06 2.41 6.96
N GLN A 402 -23.22 2.98 6.62
CA GLN A 402 -23.75 4.16 7.32
C GLN A 402 -24.00 3.87 8.80
N THR A 403 -24.52 2.69 9.13
CA THR A 403 -24.66 2.23 10.51
C THR A 403 -23.29 2.04 11.18
N ALA A 404 -22.34 1.40 10.51
CA ALA A 404 -20.98 1.12 11.02
C ALA A 404 -20.16 2.40 11.30
N GLN A 405 -20.51 3.55 10.73
CA GLN A 405 -19.95 4.85 11.14
C GLN A 405 -20.26 5.22 12.61
N ASN A 406 -21.17 4.51 13.27
CA ASN A 406 -21.47 4.67 14.70
C ASN A 406 -20.93 3.52 15.56
N ASP A 407 -20.05 2.67 15.01
CA ASP A 407 -19.40 1.58 15.77
C ASP A 407 -18.65 2.13 16.99
N THR A 408 -18.56 1.34 18.05
CA THR A 408 -17.84 1.71 19.27
C THR A 408 -16.34 1.86 19.01
N ASN A 409 -15.79 1.09 18.08
CA ASN A 409 -14.40 1.12 17.68
C ASN A 409 -14.12 2.21 16.62
N LEU A 410 -13.12 3.06 16.86
CA LEU A 410 -12.74 4.16 15.97
C LEU A 410 -12.35 3.69 14.57
N TYR A 411 -11.61 2.59 14.45
CA TYR A 411 -11.10 2.11 13.16
C TYR A 411 -12.23 1.53 12.29
N VAL A 412 -13.24 0.90 12.89
CA VAL A 412 -14.43 0.48 12.16
C VAL A 412 -15.15 1.69 11.58
N ARG A 413 -15.30 2.78 12.35
CA ARG A 413 -15.93 4.02 11.86
C ARG A 413 -15.16 4.65 10.70
N GLU A 414 -13.84 4.76 10.81
CA GLU A 414 -13.00 5.34 9.75
C GLU A 414 -13.00 4.48 8.47
N ASN A 415 -12.89 3.16 8.60
CA ASN A 415 -12.98 2.24 7.46
C ASN A 415 -14.35 2.32 6.80
N ALA A 416 -15.44 2.40 7.58
CA ALA A 416 -16.78 2.59 7.04
C ALA A 416 -16.93 3.91 6.28
N ARG A 417 -16.37 5.01 6.80
CA ARG A 417 -16.37 6.32 6.12
C ARG A 417 -15.57 6.28 4.82
N LEU A 418 -14.39 5.66 4.82
CA LEU A 418 -13.57 5.50 3.62
C LEU A 418 -14.26 4.60 2.59
N ALA A 419 -14.87 3.50 3.02
CA ALA A 419 -15.63 2.61 2.16
C ALA A 419 -16.82 3.31 1.50
N LEU A 420 -17.59 4.10 2.26
CA LEU A 420 -18.65 4.94 1.71
C LEU A 420 -18.12 5.96 0.71
N ALA A 421 -16.98 6.61 0.99
CA ALA A 421 -16.36 7.53 0.05
C ALA A 421 -15.95 6.82 -1.26
N ARG A 422 -15.43 5.58 -1.19
CA ARG A 422 -15.12 4.76 -2.37
C ARG A 422 -16.37 4.38 -3.17
N ILE A 423 -17.48 4.06 -2.49
CA ILE A 423 -18.75 3.71 -3.14
C ILE A 423 -19.39 4.93 -3.82
N CYS A 424 -19.38 6.10 -3.16
CA CYS A 424 -20.01 7.33 -3.64
C CYS A 424 -19.17 8.14 -4.64
N ALA A 425 -17.87 7.86 -4.77
CA ALA A 425 -16.98 8.54 -5.72
C ALA A 425 -17.18 8.07 -7.19
N ASN A 426 -18.03 7.07 -7.40
CA ASN A 426 -18.38 6.45 -8.69
C ASN A 426 -19.86 6.67 -8.99
#